data_AF-X1DLD8-F1
#
_entry.id   AF-X1DLD8-F1
#
_cell.length_a   1.000
_cell.length_b   1.000
_cell.length_c   1.000
_cell.angle_alpha   90.00
_cell.angle_beta   90.00
_cell.angle_gamma   90.00
#
_symmetry.space_group_name_H-M   'P 1'
#
loop_
_entity.id
_entity.type
_entity.pdbx_description
1 polymer ?
#
loop_
_entity_poly.entity_id
_entity_poly.type
_entity_poly.pdbx_seq_one_letter_code
_entity_poly.pdbx_strand_id
1 'polypeptide(L)'
;MHTVGEPLMYSGFKDVLKICSENGMYLWITTNGLLLDKKMSKIKEYPRAIKHMAFSVDGATEKSYETIRRGGNFRKLLSNSDLMKEYCNNTKFAFIPSLQVCLSKENFDEIPIFYKVFTKYFGIENMLFSFLSNLSAEHGNNIYYADAKIDLGEHYRLNCPCKLLWHQIHVLHDGKVSACCRDYDGELIVGDIKKESILDIWNGEKYNRLREKHIKGDVGDIPLCRDCYETIRRGGNFRKLLSNSD
;
A
#
# COMPACT_ATOMS: atom_id res chain seq x y z
N MET A 1 4.67 2.62 10.87
CA MET A 1 4.66 3.38 9.61
C MET A 1 3.35 3.06 8.94
N HIS A 2 2.46 4.05 8.97
CA HIS A 2 1.16 3.97 8.35
C HIS A 2 1.30 4.58 6.96
N THR A 3 1.28 3.72 5.93
CA THR A 3 1.27 4.02 4.47
C THR A 3 2.32 4.97 3.88
N VAL A 4 3.14 5.64 4.70
CA VAL A 4 4.29 6.48 4.34
C VAL A 4 5.53 5.97 5.05
N GLY A 5 6.63 6.00 4.30
CA GLY A 5 7.95 5.60 4.76
C GLY A 5 8.36 4.21 4.24
N GLU A 6 9.57 3.81 4.60
CA GLU A 6 10.15 2.53 4.20
C GLU A 6 10.33 1.67 5.46
N PRO A 7 9.52 0.61 5.68
CA PRO A 7 9.61 -0.22 6.88
C PRO A 7 10.99 -0.84 7.09
N LEU A 8 11.73 -1.12 6.03
CA LEU A 8 13.09 -1.62 6.12
C LEU A 8 14.11 -0.55 6.56
N MET A 9 13.74 0.72 6.70
CA MET A 9 14.59 1.73 7.36
C MET A 9 14.48 1.70 8.88
N TYR A 10 13.41 1.12 9.43
CA TYR A 10 13.19 1.18 10.88
C TYR A 10 14.32 0.48 11.64
N SER A 11 14.89 1.17 12.63
CA SER A 11 15.99 0.65 13.45
C SER A 11 15.53 -0.52 14.31
N GLY A 12 14.32 -0.45 14.88
CA GLY A 12 13.68 -1.51 15.67
C GLY A 12 13.06 -2.65 14.84
N PHE A 13 13.40 -2.78 13.55
CA PHE A 13 12.82 -3.81 12.67
C PHE A 13 12.97 -5.23 13.24
N LYS A 14 14.12 -5.55 13.84
CA LYS A 14 14.36 -6.85 14.47
C LYS A 14 13.40 -7.11 15.64
N ASP A 15 13.14 -6.10 16.46
CA ASP A 15 12.26 -6.23 17.62
C ASP A 15 10.82 -6.51 17.18
N VAL A 16 10.36 -5.88 16.10
CA VAL A 16 9.04 -6.17 15.52
C VAL A 16 8.96 -7.63 15.05
N LEU A 17 9.98 -8.13 14.34
CA LEU A 17 10.01 -9.52 13.88
C LEU A 17 9.99 -10.51 15.05
N LYS A 18 10.74 -10.20 16.12
CA LYS A 18 10.78 -10.98 17.35
C LYS A 18 9.41 -11.01 18.03
N ILE A 19 8.79 -9.85 18.27
CA ILE A 19 7.46 -9.73 18.88
C ILE A 19 6.43 -10.53 18.08
N CYS A 20 6.43 -10.41 16.75
CA CYS A 20 5.51 -11.17 15.92
C CYS A 20 5.71 -12.68 16.08
N SER A 21 6.97 -13.15 16.02
CA SER A 21 7.30 -14.57 16.16
C SER A 21 6.89 -15.15 17.51
N GLU A 22 7.17 -14.43 18.61
CA GLU A 22 6.89 -14.88 19.98
C GLU A 22 5.40 -14.93 20.31
N ASN A 23 4.58 -14.12 19.61
CA ASN A 23 3.14 -14.03 19.85
C ASN A 23 2.30 -14.72 18.76
N GLY A 24 2.92 -15.49 17.86
CA GLY A 24 2.22 -16.15 16.76
C GLY A 24 1.56 -15.19 15.77
N MET A 25 2.02 -13.94 15.71
CA MET A 25 1.56 -12.93 14.75
C MET A 25 2.46 -12.91 13.52
N TYR A 26 1.96 -12.35 12.43
CA TYR A 26 2.75 -12.16 11.22
C TYR A 26 2.54 -10.77 10.63
N LEU A 27 3.52 -10.35 9.86
CA LEU A 27 3.55 -9.08 9.16
C LEU A 27 3.15 -9.26 7.69
N TRP A 28 2.44 -8.25 7.21
CA TRP A 28 2.31 -7.94 5.80
C TRP A 28 3.11 -6.66 5.55
N ILE A 29 4.18 -6.73 4.77
CA ILE A 29 5.11 -5.61 4.58
C ILE A 29 5.01 -5.13 3.15
N THR A 30 4.94 -3.82 2.95
CA THR A 30 5.14 -3.17 1.65
C THR A 30 6.43 -2.36 1.70
N THR A 31 7.32 -2.55 0.74
CA THR A 31 8.68 -1.96 0.70
C THR A 31 9.04 -1.54 -0.73
N ASN A 32 9.92 -0.56 -0.89
CA ASN A 32 10.57 -0.27 -2.17
C ASN A 32 11.64 -1.32 -2.57
N GLY A 33 11.99 -2.24 -1.65
CA GLY A 33 12.91 -3.34 -1.87
C GLY A 33 14.40 -2.98 -1.83
N LEU A 34 14.78 -1.71 -1.72
CA LEU A 34 16.18 -1.26 -1.88
C LEU A 34 17.07 -1.60 -0.68
N LEU A 35 16.49 -1.82 0.50
CA LEU A 35 17.21 -2.13 1.75
C LEU A 35 17.10 -3.61 2.16
N LEU A 36 16.57 -4.46 1.28
CA LEU A 36 16.35 -5.87 1.60
C LEU A 36 17.65 -6.58 2.00
N ASP A 37 18.72 -6.38 1.25
CA ASP A 37 20.06 -6.93 1.54
C ASP A 37 20.52 -6.62 2.98
N LYS A 38 20.33 -5.38 3.43
CA LYS A 38 20.71 -4.95 4.79
C LYS A 38 19.87 -5.59 5.89
N LYS A 39 18.62 -5.98 5.57
CA LYS A 39 17.68 -6.59 6.52
C LYS A 39 17.58 -8.11 6.41
N MET A 40 18.16 -8.72 5.38
CA MET A 40 18.02 -10.14 5.08
C MET A 40 18.48 -11.05 6.23
N SER A 41 19.57 -10.70 6.92
CA SER A 41 20.02 -11.46 8.12
C SER A 41 18.92 -11.54 9.19
N LYS A 42 18.21 -10.44 9.43
CA LYS A 42 17.20 -10.34 10.49
C LYS A 42 15.93 -11.08 10.05
N ILE A 43 15.59 -11.03 8.76
CA ILE A 43 14.49 -11.79 8.19
C ILE A 43 14.74 -13.30 8.33
N LYS A 44 15.97 -13.75 8.06
CA LYS A 44 16.39 -15.16 8.20
C LYS A 44 16.33 -15.65 9.64
N GLU A 45 16.56 -14.78 10.64
CA GLU A 45 16.40 -15.12 12.06
C GLU A 45 14.94 -15.41 12.44
N TYR A 46 13.97 -14.79 11.74
CA TYR A 46 12.54 -14.86 12.06
C TYR A 46 11.67 -15.16 10.83
N PRO A 47 11.86 -16.31 10.15
CA PRO A 47 11.25 -16.57 8.85
C PRO A 47 9.72 -16.55 8.87
N ARG A 48 9.11 -16.92 10.01
CA ARG A 48 7.64 -16.94 10.19
C ARG A 48 7.03 -15.58 10.54
N ALA A 49 7.85 -14.58 10.88
CA ALA A 49 7.35 -13.27 11.27
C ALA A 49 6.75 -12.49 10.09
N ILE A 50 7.16 -12.80 8.86
CA ILE A 50 6.66 -12.13 7.65
C ILE A 50 5.89 -13.17 6.85
N LYS A 51 4.59 -12.94 6.66
CA LYS A 51 3.76 -13.80 5.82
C LYS A 51 3.83 -13.40 4.36
N HIS A 52 3.94 -12.11 4.09
CA HIS A 52 3.99 -11.58 2.74
C HIS A 52 4.76 -10.26 2.66
N MET A 53 5.52 -10.10 1.58
CA MET A 53 6.30 -8.90 1.29
C MET A 53 5.99 -8.39 -0.12
N ALA A 54 5.31 -7.25 -0.20
CA ALA A 54 5.01 -6.56 -1.44
C ALA A 54 6.14 -5.57 -1.79
N PHE A 55 6.63 -5.64 -3.02
CA PHE A 55 7.59 -4.70 -3.58
C PHE A 55 6.82 -3.67 -4.39
N SER A 56 6.89 -2.40 -3.98
CA SER A 56 6.29 -1.31 -4.74
C SER A 56 7.25 -0.85 -5.84
N VAL A 57 6.87 -1.10 -7.08
CA VAL A 57 7.68 -0.84 -8.28
C VAL A 57 6.80 -0.18 -9.32
N ASP A 58 7.04 1.10 -9.59
CA ASP A 58 6.19 1.89 -10.49
C ASP A 58 6.84 2.15 -11.85
N GLY A 59 7.89 1.40 -12.20
CA GLY A 59 8.46 1.40 -13.55
C GLY A 59 9.12 0.07 -13.88
N ALA A 60 8.91 -0.40 -15.09
CA ALA A 60 9.44 -1.67 -15.59
C ALA A 60 10.84 -1.55 -16.21
N THR A 61 11.33 -0.32 -16.39
CA THR A 61 12.67 -0.02 -16.92
C THR A 61 13.46 0.85 -15.95
N GLU A 62 14.80 0.88 -16.10
CA GLU A 62 15.67 1.77 -15.29
C GLU A 62 15.20 3.23 -15.39
N LYS A 63 14.91 3.69 -16.61
CA LYS A 63 14.42 5.05 -16.86
C LYS A 63 13.08 5.32 -16.18
N SER A 64 12.06 4.50 -16.41
CA SER A 64 10.72 4.75 -15.85
C SER A 64 10.71 4.63 -14.32
N TYR A 65 11.39 3.61 -13.79
CA TYR A 65 11.47 3.38 -12.35
C TYR A 65 12.14 4.55 -11.64
N GLU A 66 13.31 5.00 -12.09
CA GLU A 66 14.06 6.07 -11.42
C GLU A 66 13.44 7.46 -11.63
N THR A 67 12.68 7.63 -12.72
CA THR A 67 11.90 8.85 -12.95
C THR A 67 10.72 8.95 -11.98
N ILE A 68 9.93 7.87 -11.86
CA ILE A 68 8.71 7.84 -11.02
C ILE A 68 9.08 7.74 -9.55
N ARG A 69 9.99 6.82 -9.21
CA ARG A 69 10.50 6.62 -7.84
C ARG A 69 11.82 7.33 -7.67
N ARG A 70 11.75 8.65 -7.49
CA ARG A 70 12.92 9.51 -7.25
C ARG A 70 13.80 8.98 -6.12
N GLY A 71 15.10 8.89 -6.37
CA GLY A 71 16.08 8.28 -5.45
C GLY A 71 16.10 6.74 -5.48
N GLY A 72 15.30 6.13 -6.36
CA GLY A 72 15.37 4.71 -6.65
C GLY A 72 16.66 4.31 -7.35
N ASN A 73 16.96 3.00 -7.33
CA ASN A 73 18.04 2.42 -8.11
C ASN A 73 17.56 1.08 -8.69
N PHE A 74 17.32 1.04 -9.99
CA PHE A 74 16.67 -0.11 -10.63
C PHE A 74 17.55 -1.37 -10.56
N ARG A 75 18.87 -1.21 -10.75
CA ARG A 75 19.83 -2.33 -10.65
C ARG A 75 19.85 -2.93 -9.24
N LYS A 76 19.80 -2.09 -8.21
CA LYS A 76 19.74 -2.53 -6.81
C LYS A 76 18.43 -3.25 -6.51
N LEU A 77 17.31 -2.74 -7.03
CA LEU A 77 16.01 -3.41 -6.95
C LEU A 77 16.09 -4.82 -7.55
N LEU A 78 16.61 -4.97 -8.76
CA LEU A 78 16.77 -6.29 -9.41
C LEU A 78 17.69 -7.22 -8.60
N SER A 79 18.85 -6.74 -8.15
CA SER A 79 19.78 -7.51 -7.31
C SER A 79 19.13 -7.98 -6.00
N ASN A 80 18.35 -7.11 -5.33
CA ASN A 80 17.61 -7.49 -4.13
C ASN A 80 16.44 -8.43 -4.44
N SER A 81 15.88 -8.38 -5.65
CA SER A 81 14.83 -9.31 -6.11
C SER A 81 15.40 -10.70 -6.39
N ASP A 82 16.63 -10.80 -6.91
CA ASP A 82 17.38 -12.06 -7.01
C ASP A 82 17.65 -12.65 -5.62
N LEU A 83 18.14 -11.83 -4.66
CA LEU A 83 18.35 -12.24 -3.27
C LEU A 83 17.06 -12.74 -2.58
N MET A 84 15.95 -12.02 -2.79
CA MET A 84 14.63 -12.42 -2.30
C MET A 84 14.21 -13.78 -2.86
N LYS A 85 14.32 -13.96 -4.19
CA LYS A 85 13.94 -15.21 -4.85
C LYS A 85 14.76 -16.39 -4.32
N GLU A 86 16.06 -16.21 -4.17
CA GLU A 86 16.95 -17.23 -3.59
C GLU A 86 16.51 -17.59 -2.17
N TYR A 87 16.22 -16.60 -1.33
CA TYR A 87 15.74 -16.83 0.03
C TYR A 87 14.41 -17.61 0.04
N CYS A 88 13.42 -17.18 -0.76
CA CYS A 88 12.11 -17.80 -0.80
C CYS A 88 12.14 -19.24 -1.32
N ASN A 89 13.01 -19.55 -2.29
CA ASN A 89 13.15 -20.90 -2.84
C ASN A 89 13.83 -21.87 -1.86
N ASN A 90 14.72 -21.38 -1.00
CA ASN A 90 15.56 -22.22 -0.14
C ASN A 90 15.12 -22.23 1.33
N THR A 91 14.10 -21.44 1.71
CA THR A 91 13.69 -21.31 3.11
C THR A 91 12.28 -21.82 3.32
N LYS A 92 12.15 -22.83 4.19
CA LYS A 92 10.85 -23.30 4.66
C LYS A 92 10.15 -22.19 5.44
N PHE A 93 8.88 -21.93 5.13
CA PHE A 93 8.09 -20.83 5.71
C PHE A 93 8.57 -19.43 5.32
N ALA A 94 9.26 -19.26 4.19
CA ALA A 94 9.51 -17.94 3.63
C ALA A 94 8.19 -17.19 3.37
N PHE A 95 8.28 -15.86 3.34
CA PHE A 95 7.17 -15.01 2.97
C PHE A 95 6.80 -15.19 1.49
N ILE A 96 5.54 -14.89 1.16
CA ILE A 96 5.08 -14.80 -0.23
C ILE A 96 5.53 -13.44 -0.80
N PRO A 97 6.39 -13.41 -1.84
CA PRO A 97 6.77 -12.17 -2.50
C PRO A 97 5.66 -11.73 -3.47
N SER A 98 5.39 -10.43 -3.53
CA SER A 98 4.48 -9.88 -4.55
C SER A 98 5.02 -8.58 -5.13
N LEU A 99 4.60 -8.27 -6.34
CA LEU A 99 4.80 -6.96 -6.97
C LEU A 99 3.54 -6.13 -6.80
N GLN A 100 3.69 -4.87 -6.42
CA GLN A 100 2.61 -3.88 -6.44
C GLN A 100 3.03 -2.71 -7.31
N VAL A 101 2.20 -2.39 -8.29
CA VAL A 101 2.42 -1.32 -9.25
C VAL A 101 1.29 -0.31 -9.13
N CYS A 102 1.65 0.95 -8.92
CA CYS A 102 0.71 2.06 -9.06
C CYS A 102 0.72 2.53 -10.52
N LEU A 103 -0.35 2.23 -11.25
CA LEU A 103 -0.51 2.63 -12.64
C LEU A 103 -0.82 4.12 -12.74
N SER A 104 -0.05 4.79 -13.57
CA SER A 104 -0.18 6.20 -13.96
C SER A 104 -0.05 6.32 -15.48
N LYS A 105 -0.28 7.51 -16.04
CA LYS A 105 -0.11 7.74 -17.49
C LYS A 105 1.32 7.42 -17.97
N GLU A 106 2.31 7.56 -17.10
CA GLU A 106 3.73 7.39 -17.41
C GLU A 106 4.17 5.91 -17.51
N ASN A 107 3.44 4.97 -16.90
CA ASN A 107 3.85 3.57 -16.85
C ASN A 107 2.77 2.57 -17.32
N PHE A 108 1.60 3.05 -17.74
CA PHE A 108 0.49 2.19 -18.18
C PHE A 108 0.89 1.28 -19.34
N ASP A 109 1.59 1.82 -20.33
CA ASP A 109 2.05 1.06 -21.50
C ASP A 109 3.17 0.06 -21.16
N GLU A 110 3.74 0.12 -19.95
CA GLU A 110 4.78 -0.81 -19.49
C GLU A 110 4.21 -2.11 -18.88
N ILE A 111 2.89 -2.28 -18.74
CA ILE A 111 2.28 -3.50 -18.19
C ILE A 111 2.85 -4.80 -18.83
N PRO A 112 2.97 -4.93 -20.17
CA PRO A 112 3.59 -6.10 -20.77
C PRO A 112 5.07 -6.29 -20.37
N ILE A 113 5.80 -5.18 -20.18
CA ILE A 113 7.20 -5.19 -19.77
C ILE A 113 7.32 -5.63 -18.31
N PHE A 114 6.41 -5.19 -17.44
CA PHE A 114 6.35 -5.67 -16.05
C PHE A 114 6.25 -7.20 -16.02
N TYR A 115 5.34 -7.79 -16.78
CA TYR A 115 5.24 -9.26 -16.85
C TYR A 115 6.53 -9.88 -17.39
N LYS A 116 7.12 -9.33 -18.45
CA LYS A 116 8.38 -9.84 -19.03
C LYS A 116 9.54 -9.82 -18.03
N VAL A 117 9.68 -8.74 -17.25
CA VAL A 117 10.83 -8.53 -16.36
C VAL A 117 10.63 -9.21 -15.00
N PHE A 118 9.43 -9.08 -14.43
CA PHE A 118 9.20 -9.39 -13.01
C PHE A 118 8.55 -10.75 -12.73
N THR A 119 7.99 -11.42 -13.75
CA THR A 119 7.43 -12.77 -13.57
C THR A 119 8.44 -13.74 -12.96
N LYS A 120 9.72 -13.65 -13.34
CA LYS A 120 10.76 -14.54 -12.79
C LYS A 120 11.02 -14.36 -11.28
N TYR A 121 10.60 -13.25 -10.69
CA TYR A 121 10.81 -12.93 -9.28
C TYR A 121 9.57 -13.20 -8.43
N PHE A 122 8.39 -12.85 -8.95
CA PHE A 122 7.15 -12.84 -8.17
C PHE A 122 6.13 -13.89 -8.63
N GLY A 123 6.21 -14.37 -9.89
CA GLY A 123 5.11 -15.09 -10.51
C GLY A 123 4.00 -14.14 -11.00
N ILE A 124 3.27 -14.55 -12.04
CA ILE A 124 2.23 -13.73 -12.68
C ILE A 124 1.10 -13.44 -11.69
N GLU A 125 0.74 -14.43 -10.88
CA GLU A 125 -0.36 -14.39 -9.93
C GLU A 125 -0.12 -13.47 -8.74
N ASN A 126 1.14 -13.12 -8.46
CA ASN A 126 1.52 -12.23 -7.36
C ASN A 126 1.86 -10.80 -7.84
N MET A 127 1.43 -10.43 -9.05
CA MET A 127 1.57 -9.07 -9.57
C MET A 127 0.24 -8.32 -9.48
N LEU A 128 0.19 -7.30 -8.63
CA LEU A 128 -0.99 -6.45 -8.45
C LEU A 128 -0.77 -5.08 -9.10
N PHE A 129 -1.65 -4.74 -10.03
CA PHE A 129 -1.70 -3.42 -10.64
C PHE A 129 -2.89 -2.65 -10.07
N SER A 130 -2.61 -1.56 -9.38
CA SER A 130 -3.62 -0.65 -8.85
C SER A 130 -3.52 0.68 -9.59
N PHE A 131 -4.66 1.27 -9.96
CA PHE A 131 -4.66 2.63 -10.46
C PHE A 131 -4.20 3.60 -9.38
N LEU A 132 -3.52 4.67 -9.79
CA LEU A 132 -3.30 5.85 -8.97
C LEU A 132 -4.66 6.43 -8.57
N SER A 133 -5.22 5.89 -7.49
CA SER A 133 -6.45 6.42 -6.91
C SER A 133 -6.16 7.73 -6.18
N ASN A 134 -7.16 8.54 -5.83
CA ASN A 134 -7.02 9.78 -5.04
C ASN A 134 -6.34 9.50 -3.68
N LEU A 135 -5.03 9.31 -3.71
CA LEU A 135 -4.12 9.12 -2.59
C LEU A 135 -3.60 10.48 -2.11
N SER A 136 -4.13 11.58 -2.66
CA SER A 136 -3.61 12.96 -2.50
C SER A 136 -4.28 13.97 -3.45
N ALA A 137 -5.48 13.67 -3.97
CA ALA A 137 -6.17 14.66 -4.78
C ALA A 137 -6.73 15.74 -3.85
N GLU A 138 -6.15 16.92 -3.92
CA GLU A 138 -6.73 18.18 -3.42
C GLU A 138 -6.75 18.44 -1.91
N HIS A 139 -6.01 17.69 -1.09
CA HIS A 139 -5.54 18.27 0.18
C HIS A 139 -4.26 19.05 -0.09
N GLY A 140 -4.36 20.38 -0.13
CA GLY A 140 -3.21 21.30 -0.15
C GLY A 140 -2.54 21.57 -1.51
N ASN A 141 -3.28 21.72 -2.62
CA ASN A 141 -2.71 22.09 -3.94
C ASN A 141 -1.67 21.10 -4.51
N ASN A 142 -1.82 19.80 -4.25
CA ASN A 142 -0.85 18.80 -4.72
C ASN A 142 -1.09 18.40 -6.19
N ILE A 143 -0.75 19.33 -7.10
CA ILE A 143 -0.92 19.23 -8.56
C ILE A 143 -0.26 17.99 -9.19
N TYR A 144 0.78 17.45 -8.56
CA TYR A 144 1.54 16.31 -9.10
C TYR A 144 0.66 15.07 -9.35
N TYR A 145 -0.32 14.85 -8.49
CA TYR A 145 -1.21 13.70 -8.61
C TYR A 145 -2.40 13.97 -9.53
N ALA A 146 -2.70 15.21 -9.90
CA ALA A 146 -3.77 15.48 -10.85
C ALA A 146 -3.37 15.02 -12.27
N ASP A 147 -2.14 15.33 -12.69
CA ASP A 147 -1.69 15.06 -14.06
C ASP A 147 -1.35 13.58 -14.31
N ALA A 148 -0.78 12.90 -13.31
CA ALA A 148 -0.36 11.49 -13.40
C ALA A 148 -1.55 10.49 -13.36
N LYS A 149 -2.76 10.94 -13.04
CA LYS A 149 -3.94 10.06 -12.91
C LYS A 149 -4.44 9.57 -14.25
N ILE A 150 -4.87 8.32 -14.24
CA ILE A 150 -5.72 7.74 -15.29
C ILE A 150 -7.15 8.20 -15.04
N ASP A 151 -7.82 8.71 -16.08
CA ASP A 151 -9.25 9.02 -16.02
C ASP A 151 -10.05 7.72 -15.93
N LEU A 152 -10.82 7.57 -14.85
CA LEU A 152 -11.65 6.40 -14.60
C LEU A 152 -13.09 6.56 -15.11
N GLY A 153 -13.47 7.73 -15.64
CA GLY A 153 -14.83 8.00 -16.12
C GLY A 153 -15.90 7.61 -15.10
N GLU A 154 -16.85 6.78 -15.49
CA GLU A 154 -17.94 6.31 -14.61
C GLU A 154 -17.56 5.10 -13.72
N HIS A 155 -16.29 4.67 -13.70
CA HIS A 155 -15.86 3.43 -13.05
C HIS A 155 -15.42 3.56 -11.57
N TYR A 156 -15.86 4.62 -10.89
CA TYR A 156 -15.63 4.83 -9.47
C TYR A 156 -16.91 5.23 -8.73
N ARG A 157 -16.90 5.07 -7.39
CA ARG A 157 -17.97 5.52 -6.50
C ARG A 157 -17.39 6.39 -5.41
N LEU A 158 -17.83 7.65 -5.36
CA LEU A 158 -17.56 8.54 -4.23
C LEU A 158 -18.41 8.16 -3.02
N ASN A 159 -17.93 8.53 -1.84
CA ASN A 159 -18.69 8.49 -0.59
C ASN A 159 -19.32 7.12 -0.26
N CYS A 160 -18.72 6.03 -0.74
CA CYS A 160 -19.12 4.69 -0.32
C CYS A 160 -18.69 4.45 1.14
N PRO A 161 -19.46 3.68 1.93
CA PRO A 161 -19.07 3.36 3.30
C PRO A 161 -17.70 2.67 3.34
N CYS A 162 -16.72 3.30 3.99
CA CYS A 162 -15.34 2.82 4.02
C CYS A 162 -15.23 1.59 4.91
N LYS A 163 -15.02 0.42 4.31
CA LYS A 163 -14.96 -0.87 5.04
C LYS A 163 -13.85 -0.92 6.09
N LEU A 164 -12.83 -0.08 5.98
CA LEU A 164 -11.71 -0.03 6.92
C LEU A 164 -12.17 0.31 8.34
N LEU A 165 -13.21 1.14 8.48
CA LEU A 165 -13.75 1.55 9.77
C LEU A 165 -14.28 0.38 10.63
N TRP A 166 -14.51 -0.78 10.01
CA TRP A 166 -15.02 -1.97 10.68
C TRP A 166 -13.98 -3.08 10.85
N HIS A 167 -12.85 -3.04 10.13
CA HIS A 167 -11.89 -4.16 10.15
C HIS A 167 -10.42 -3.77 10.25
N GLN A 168 -10.05 -2.47 10.25
CA GLN A 168 -8.66 -2.03 10.32
C GLN A 168 -8.46 -0.83 11.25
N ILE A 169 -7.36 -0.87 12.00
CA ILE A 169 -6.87 0.22 12.84
C ILE A 169 -5.50 0.67 12.35
N HIS A 170 -5.27 1.98 12.33
CA HIS A 170 -4.06 2.58 11.76
C HIS A 170 -3.30 3.36 12.83
N VAL A 171 -2.21 2.76 13.34
CA VAL A 171 -1.35 3.39 14.35
C VAL A 171 -0.19 4.12 13.67
N LEU A 172 -0.12 5.43 13.89
CA LEU A 172 0.96 6.30 13.41
C LEU A 172 2.23 6.11 14.25
N HIS A 173 3.36 6.61 13.74
CA HIS A 173 4.66 6.42 14.38
C HIS A 173 4.77 7.07 15.77
N ASP A 174 3.94 8.07 16.06
CA ASP A 174 3.89 8.78 17.34
C ASP A 174 2.88 8.18 18.33
N GLY A 175 2.20 7.08 17.97
CA GLY A 175 1.18 6.42 18.79
C GLY A 175 -0.24 6.91 18.56
N LYS A 176 -0.45 8.00 17.82
CA LYS A 176 -1.80 8.41 17.44
C LYS A 176 -2.45 7.36 16.53
N VAL A 177 -3.76 7.26 16.61
CA VAL A 177 -4.57 6.35 15.79
C VAL A 177 -5.35 7.18 14.77
N SER A 178 -5.15 6.90 13.49
CA SER A 178 -5.98 7.42 12.41
C SER A 178 -7.09 6.43 12.04
N ALA A 179 -8.23 6.94 11.57
CA ALA A 179 -9.31 6.11 11.04
C ALA A 179 -9.13 5.75 9.55
N CYS A 180 -8.18 6.35 8.83
CA CYS A 180 -8.04 6.19 7.38
C CYS A 180 -6.67 5.64 7.00
N CYS A 181 -6.63 4.70 6.06
CA CYS A 181 -5.36 4.15 5.56
C CYS A 181 -4.53 5.16 4.74
N ARG A 182 -5.12 6.29 4.34
CA ARG A 182 -4.51 7.32 3.47
C ARG A 182 -4.22 8.63 4.20
N ASP A 183 -4.38 8.63 5.51
CA ASP A 183 -4.11 9.79 6.35
C ASP A 183 -2.60 9.90 6.65
N TYR A 184 -1.92 10.69 5.83
CA TYR A 184 -0.48 10.91 5.91
C TYR A 184 -0.11 12.01 6.89
N ASP A 185 -0.95 13.04 6.97
CA ASP A 185 -0.72 14.22 7.80
C ASP A 185 -1.33 14.07 9.20
N GLY A 186 -2.08 12.99 9.45
CA GLY A 186 -2.72 12.72 10.73
C GLY A 186 -3.89 13.67 10.98
N GLU A 187 -4.73 13.90 9.97
CA GLU A 187 -5.89 14.78 10.02
C GLU A 187 -7.13 14.09 10.64
N LEU A 188 -7.24 12.76 10.52
CA LEU A 188 -8.41 11.98 10.98
C LEU A 188 -8.09 11.13 12.22
N ILE A 189 -7.57 11.79 13.26
CA ILE A 189 -7.16 11.14 14.51
C ILE A 189 -8.36 10.80 15.40
N VAL A 190 -8.46 9.52 15.71
CA VAL A 190 -9.53 8.93 16.54
C VAL A 190 -9.07 8.50 17.93
N GLY A 191 -7.76 8.48 18.21
CA GLY A 191 -7.24 8.15 19.55
C GLY A 191 -5.72 8.20 19.65
N ASP A 192 -5.17 7.76 20.79
CA ASP A 192 -3.74 7.66 21.07
C ASP A 192 -3.46 6.44 21.97
N ILE A 193 -2.70 5.47 21.46
CA ILE A 193 -2.42 4.21 22.18
C ILE A 193 -1.52 4.41 23.42
N LYS A 194 -0.96 5.62 23.60
CA LYS A 194 -0.20 5.98 24.79
C LYS A 194 -1.11 6.40 25.95
N LYS A 195 -2.39 6.66 25.68
CA LYS A 195 -3.38 7.18 26.66
C LYS A 195 -4.54 6.22 26.91
N GLU A 196 -4.97 5.52 25.87
CA GLU A 196 -6.18 4.70 25.87
C GLU A 196 -5.86 3.31 25.30
N SER A 197 -6.65 2.29 25.68
CA SER A 197 -6.49 0.97 25.07
C SER A 197 -6.99 0.96 23.63
N ILE A 198 -6.48 0.05 22.79
CA ILE A 198 -6.94 -0.12 21.41
C ILE A 198 -8.45 -0.38 21.34
N LEU A 199 -9.00 -1.13 22.31
CA LEU A 199 -10.43 -1.44 22.36
C LEU A 199 -11.27 -0.22 22.72
N ASP A 200 -10.79 0.64 23.61
CA ASP A 200 -11.48 1.88 23.97
C ASP A 200 -11.50 2.84 22.79
N ILE A 201 -10.37 2.99 22.09
CA ILE A 201 -10.30 3.80 20.86
C ILE A 201 -11.27 3.25 19.80
N TRP A 202 -11.24 1.93 19.56
CA TRP A 202 -12.06 1.27 18.55
C TRP A 202 -13.57 1.41 18.76
N ASN A 203 -14.01 1.38 20.02
CA ASN A 203 -15.42 1.51 20.42
C ASN A 203 -15.77 2.95 20.84
N GLY A 204 -14.82 3.87 20.78
CA GLY A 204 -14.96 5.25 21.23
C GLY A 204 -15.86 6.09 20.32
N GLU A 205 -16.28 7.24 20.85
CA GLU A 205 -17.22 8.16 20.20
C GLU A 205 -16.75 8.60 18.80
N LYS A 206 -15.45 8.89 18.64
CA LYS A 206 -14.88 9.34 17.35
C LYS A 206 -15.04 8.30 16.24
N TYR A 207 -14.74 7.02 16.54
CA TYR A 207 -14.90 5.92 15.57
C TYR A 207 -16.37 5.68 15.24
N ASN A 208 -17.25 5.66 16.25
CA ASN A 208 -18.68 5.43 16.03
C ASN A 208 -19.33 6.56 15.22
N ARG A 209 -18.97 7.82 15.49
CA ARG A 209 -19.43 8.97 14.70
C ARG A 209 -19.02 8.85 13.23
N LEU A 210 -17.80 8.41 12.95
CA LEU A 210 -17.33 8.16 11.57
C LEU A 210 -18.13 7.04 10.88
N ARG A 211 -18.36 5.92 11.58
CA ARG A 211 -19.16 4.80 11.07
C ARG A 211 -20.59 5.23 10.73
N GLU A 212 -21.24 5.99 11.61
CA GLU A 212 -22.58 6.51 11.38
C GLU A 212 -22.66 7.42 10.16
N LYS A 213 -21.69 8.34 10.02
CA LYS A 213 -21.60 9.22 8.85
C LYS A 213 -21.44 8.45 7.55
N HIS A 214 -20.55 7.45 7.52
CA HIS A 214 -20.38 6.60 6.35
C HIS A 214 -21.64 5.81 6.00
N ILE A 215 -22.38 5.29 6.98
CA ILE A 215 -23.66 4.58 6.74
C ILE A 215 -24.69 5.53 6.14
N LYS A 216 -24.76 6.77 6.63
CA LYS A 216 -25.72 7.80 6.16
C LYS A 216 -25.29 8.47 4.83
N GLY A 217 -24.07 8.24 4.37
CA GLY A 217 -23.49 8.96 3.23
C GLY A 217 -23.12 10.43 3.53
N ASP A 218 -23.11 10.82 4.81
CA ASP A 218 -22.88 12.19 5.29
C ASP A 218 -21.41 12.39 5.67
N VAL A 219 -20.53 12.28 4.67
CA VAL A 219 -19.06 12.37 4.85
C VAL A 219 -18.45 13.59 4.17
N GLY A 220 -19.29 14.45 3.56
CA GLY A 220 -18.84 15.60 2.78
C GLY A 220 -18.12 16.68 3.59
N ASP A 221 -18.34 16.71 4.91
CA ASP A 221 -17.64 17.60 5.85
C ASP A 221 -16.35 17.01 6.42
N ILE A 222 -16.03 15.75 6.09
CA ILE A 222 -14.76 15.11 6.47
C ILE A 222 -13.81 15.25 5.28
N PRO A 223 -12.76 16.09 5.37
CA PRO A 223 -11.92 16.41 4.21
C PRO A 223 -11.38 15.16 3.50
N LEU A 224 -10.75 14.24 4.22
CA LEU A 224 -10.21 12.98 3.66
C LEU A 224 -11.26 12.04 3.05
N CYS A 225 -12.54 12.18 3.39
CA CYS A 225 -13.61 11.31 2.91
C CYS A 225 -14.38 11.91 1.74
N ARG A 226 -14.55 13.24 1.71
CA ARG A 226 -15.35 13.96 0.71
C ARG A 226 -14.99 13.60 -0.74
N ASP A 227 -13.68 13.47 -1.00
CA ASP A 227 -13.12 13.24 -2.34
C ASP A 227 -12.55 11.81 -2.49
N CYS A 228 -12.84 10.94 -1.51
CA CYS A 228 -12.42 9.54 -1.51
C CYS A 228 -13.38 8.67 -2.35
N TYR A 229 -12.81 7.74 -3.11
CA TYR A 229 -13.60 6.81 -3.93
C TYR A 229 -13.10 5.37 -3.86
N GLU A 230 -14.01 4.44 -4.14
CA GLU A 230 -13.67 3.06 -4.48
C GLU A 230 -13.85 2.82 -5.97
N THR A 231 -12.91 2.11 -6.60
CA THR A 231 -13.07 1.63 -7.98
C THR A 231 -14.09 0.50 -8.03
N ILE A 232 -14.98 0.52 -9.02
CA ILE A 232 -16.05 -0.48 -9.15
C ILE A 232 -15.42 -1.81 -9.59
N ARG A 233 -15.25 -2.77 -8.66
CA ARG A 233 -14.60 -4.06 -8.93
C ARG A 233 -15.49 -5.13 -9.60
N ARG A 234 -16.77 -4.87 -9.88
CA ARG A 234 -17.67 -5.80 -10.60
C ARG A 234 -18.77 -5.07 -11.39
N GLY A 235 -18.92 -5.39 -12.68
CA GLY A 235 -20.21 -5.27 -13.38
C GLY A 235 -20.33 -4.42 -14.65
N GLY A 236 -19.26 -4.07 -15.37
CA GLY A 236 -19.39 -3.34 -16.65
C GLY A 236 -18.25 -3.62 -17.61
N ASN A 237 -18.49 -4.54 -18.55
CA ASN A 237 -17.71 -4.84 -19.77
C ASN A 237 -16.31 -4.19 -19.88
N PHE A 238 -15.27 -4.96 -19.54
CA PHE A 238 -13.87 -4.68 -19.90
C PHE A 238 -13.69 -4.45 -21.42
N ARG A 239 -14.65 -4.91 -22.24
CA ARG A 239 -14.72 -4.64 -23.69
C ARG A 239 -14.92 -3.16 -24.07
N LYS A 240 -15.47 -2.31 -23.20
CA LYS A 240 -15.67 -0.88 -23.51
C LYS A 240 -14.41 -0.02 -23.37
N LEU A 241 -13.43 -0.45 -22.57
CA LEU A 241 -12.13 0.23 -22.45
C LEU A 241 -11.26 0.07 -23.71
N LEU A 242 -11.56 -0.91 -24.56
CA LEU A 242 -10.85 -1.18 -25.81
C LEU A 242 -11.60 -0.66 -27.05
N SER A 243 -12.78 -0.04 -26.90
CA SER A 243 -13.63 0.38 -28.01
C SER A 243 -13.70 1.90 -28.21
N ASN A 244 -12.94 2.68 -27.45
CA ASN A 244 -12.86 4.14 -27.58
C ASN A 244 -11.47 4.62 -28.07
N SER A 245 -10.74 3.74 -28.74
CA SER A 245 -9.51 4.06 -29.45
C SER A 245 -9.73 3.93 -30.95
N ASP A 246 -10.71 4.70 -31.46
CA ASP A 246 -10.84 5.08 -32.86
C ASP A 246 -10.55 6.58 -32.99
#